data_AF-A0A8J8KHT9-F1
#
_entry.id   AF-A0A8J8KHT9-F1
#
_cell.length_a   1.000
_cell.length_b   1.000
_cell.length_c   1.000
_cell.angle_alpha   90.00
_cell.angle_beta   90.00
_cell.angle_gamma   90.00
#
_symmetry.space_group_name_H-M   'P 1'
#
loop_
_entity.id
_entity.type
_entity.pdbx_description
1 polymer ?
#
loop_
_entity_poly.entity_id
_entity_poly.type
_entity_poly.pdbx_seq_one_letter_code
_entity_poly.pdbx_strand_id
1 'polypeptide(L)'
;MPFATAATGAASVVGYDLVGSATLSPVLAAAEGTTPSSGLLAWAAIGAFLAALLLASQGYREPARYLGAGAWIAFGVFWVTMVPYYYGEAQSPLKTILGLLALPLCLYTGYLLWAGRDSLLILTKAVACMGLIYLPVETIPFVKTWLIETTAAQTHFGMELLGYSPGLIEGSNGYVSKFGFDPNETVTGRTTYIVLACTGIGSMAIFGGLIAAVTAPLKRKVTAFALAVGVIWFLNLVRNVFIGLASPWGWFQQDWLVSFMTTYMGAEASRVSFLVAHNYIAQSLSIVALVGITYLVVKILPEILRPLEEALFVLTGTEYDLFEALAPEGTPARTDGGPDGEQADHDRDR
;
A
#
# COMPACT_ATOMS: atom_id res chain seq x y z
N MET A 1 1.45 25.87 57.77
CA MET A 1 1.89 24.47 57.95
C MET A 1 0.70 23.66 58.50
N PRO A 2 0.51 22.38 58.17
CA PRO A 2 1.18 21.58 57.14
C PRO A 2 0.23 20.82 56.15
N PHE A 3 0.80 20.54 54.98
CA PHE A 3 0.69 19.37 54.07
C PHE A 3 -0.55 18.47 54.00
N ALA A 4 -1.03 18.28 52.76
CA ALA A 4 -1.49 16.97 52.27
C ALA A 4 -1.05 16.78 50.81
N THR A 5 -0.34 15.67 50.58
CA THR A 5 0.36 15.22 49.39
C THR A 5 -0.55 14.56 48.34
N ALA A 6 -0.06 14.59 47.10
CA ALA A 6 -0.60 13.94 45.91
C ALA A 6 -0.67 12.41 45.99
N ALA A 7 -1.61 11.82 45.25
CA ALA A 7 -1.50 10.46 44.72
C ALA A 7 -2.09 10.43 43.30
N THR A 8 -1.20 10.23 42.34
CA THR A 8 -1.43 9.98 40.92
C THR A 8 -2.00 8.59 40.70
N GLY A 9 -3.16 8.49 40.03
CA GLY A 9 -3.70 7.23 39.52
C GLY A 9 -3.38 7.08 38.03
N ALA A 10 -2.31 6.38 37.71
CA ALA A 10 -2.07 5.85 36.37
C ALA A 10 -3.04 4.68 36.14
N ALA A 11 -4.04 4.88 35.28
CA ALA A 11 -4.93 3.80 34.86
C ALA A 11 -4.26 2.99 33.75
N SER A 12 -3.79 1.81 34.12
CA SER A 12 -3.37 0.74 33.22
C SER A 12 -4.55 0.23 32.40
N VAL A 13 -4.41 0.23 31.07
CA VAL A 13 -5.36 -0.46 30.19
C VAL A 13 -4.97 -1.93 30.14
N VAL A 14 -5.85 -2.76 30.68
CA VAL A 14 -5.78 -4.22 30.76
C VAL A 14 -6.01 -4.83 29.37
N GLY A 15 -4.97 -5.49 28.84
CA GLY A 15 -5.11 -6.49 27.77
C GLY A 15 -5.11 -7.88 28.41
N TYR A 16 -6.11 -8.69 28.10
CA TYR A 16 -6.24 -10.05 28.62
C TYR A 16 -5.16 -10.98 28.04
N ASP A 17 -4.28 -11.46 28.91
CA ASP A 17 -3.49 -12.67 28.68
C ASP A 17 -4.33 -13.91 29.00
N LEU A 18 -4.40 -14.85 28.05
CA LEU A 18 -4.72 -16.25 28.33
C LEU A 18 -3.58 -17.12 27.77
N VAL A 19 -2.87 -17.71 28.71
CA VAL A 19 -1.68 -18.56 28.53
C VAL A 19 -2.07 -20.02 28.23
N GLY A 20 -1.31 -20.65 27.33
CA GLY A 20 -1.19 -22.11 27.13
C GLY A 20 -1.57 -22.51 25.69
N SER A 21 -0.74 -23.17 24.88
CA SER A 21 0.42 -24.05 25.12
C SER A 21 1.26 -24.15 23.83
N ALA A 22 2.55 -24.46 24.00
CA ALA A 22 3.59 -24.43 22.97
C ALA A 22 3.46 -25.51 21.88
N THR A 23 3.87 -25.14 20.66
CA THR A 23 4.78 -25.83 19.71
C THR A 23 4.30 -25.79 18.25
N LEU A 24 4.36 -24.62 17.62
CA LEU A 24 4.62 -24.44 16.19
C LEU A 24 5.39 -23.12 16.04
N SER A 25 6.58 -23.15 15.44
CA SER A 25 7.39 -21.95 15.18
C SER A 25 6.56 -20.86 14.49
N PRO A 26 6.43 -19.63 15.04
CA PRO A 26 5.71 -18.56 14.38
C PRO A 26 6.67 -17.85 13.41
N VAL A 27 6.90 -18.46 12.25
CA VAL A 27 7.46 -17.74 11.09
C VAL A 27 6.35 -16.92 10.37
N LEU A 28 5.10 -16.99 10.86
CA LEU A 28 3.96 -16.21 10.37
C LEU A 28 3.26 -15.45 11.52
N ALA A 29 3.86 -14.35 11.97
CA ALA A 29 3.22 -13.24 12.69
C ALA A 29 4.21 -12.05 12.69
N ALA A 30 3.90 -10.80 12.41
CA ALA A 30 2.66 -10.13 12.05
C ALA A 30 3.04 -8.86 11.25
N ALA A 31 2.23 -8.48 10.26
CA ALA A 31 1.96 -7.06 10.05
C ALA A 31 1.02 -6.61 11.17
N GLU A 32 1.10 -5.35 11.58
CA GLU A 32 0.16 -4.82 12.57
C GLU A 32 -1.29 -5.07 12.09
N GLY A 33 -2.05 -5.82 12.89
CA GLY A 33 -3.42 -6.20 12.56
C GLY A 33 -3.63 -7.54 11.85
N THR A 34 -2.59 -8.26 11.41
CA THR A 34 -2.76 -9.57 10.76
C THR A 34 -2.80 -10.71 11.77
N THR A 35 -3.86 -11.52 11.74
CA THR A 35 -3.90 -12.83 12.39
C THR A 35 -3.05 -13.85 11.63
N PRO A 36 -2.58 -14.94 12.26
CA PRO A 36 -1.84 -16.00 11.56
C PRO A 36 -2.58 -16.55 10.33
N SER A 37 -3.92 -16.61 10.39
CA SER A 37 -4.75 -17.04 9.27
C SER A 37 -4.77 -16.05 8.10
N SER A 38 -4.86 -14.74 8.38
CA SER A 38 -4.77 -13.70 7.35
C SER A 38 -3.38 -13.65 6.69
N GLY A 39 -2.31 -13.88 7.46
CA GLY A 39 -0.95 -13.98 6.94
C GLY A 39 -0.77 -15.18 5.99
N LEU A 40 -1.29 -16.35 6.37
CA LEU A 40 -1.28 -17.53 5.50
C LEU A 40 -2.06 -17.29 4.20
N LEU A 41 -3.21 -16.61 4.30
CA LEU A 41 -4.03 -16.27 3.15
C LEU A 41 -3.31 -15.32 2.18
N ALA A 42 -2.60 -14.32 2.69
CA ALA A 42 -1.78 -13.42 1.87
C ALA A 42 -0.71 -14.19 1.08
N TRP A 43 0.04 -15.06 1.76
CA TRP A 43 1.04 -15.91 1.12
C TRP A 43 0.44 -16.87 0.09
N ALA A 44 -0.70 -17.48 0.41
CA ALA A 44 -1.41 -18.35 -0.52
C ALA A 44 -1.88 -17.59 -1.78
N ALA A 45 -2.43 -16.38 -1.61
CA ALA A 45 -2.87 -15.55 -2.72
C ALA A 45 -1.70 -15.15 -3.63
N ILE A 46 -0.60 -14.64 -3.06
CA ILE A 46 0.60 -14.27 -3.83
C ILE A 46 1.24 -15.49 -4.50
N GLY A 47 1.32 -16.62 -3.80
CA GLY A 47 1.81 -17.88 -4.36
C GLY A 47 0.96 -18.35 -5.55
N ALA A 48 -0.37 -18.24 -5.46
CA ALA A 48 -1.29 -18.56 -6.55
C ALA A 48 -1.12 -17.60 -7.74
N PHE A 49 -0.94 -16.30 -7.50
CA PHE A 49 -0.65 -15.35 -8.59
C PHE A 49 0.68 -15.66 -9.29
N LEU A 50 1.72 -16.03 -8.54
CA LEU A 50 3.02 -16.42 -9.10
C LEU A 50 2.94 -17.72 -9.90
N ALA A 51 2.20 -18.71 -9.41
CA ALA A 51 1.96 -19.95 -10.12
C ALA A 51 1.14 -19.73 -11.40
N ALA A 52 0.12 -18.85 -11.36
CA ALA A 52 -0.64 -18.46 -12.55
C ALA A 52 0.27 -17.77 -13.58
N LEU A 53 1.17 -16.89 -13.14
CA LEU A 53 2.15 -16.24 -14.01
C LEU A 53 3.12 -17.25 -14.64
N LEU A 54 3.59 -18.24 -13.87
CA LEU A 54 4.48 -19.29 -14.38
C LEU A 54 3.77 -20.12 -15.46
N LEU A 55 2.54 -20.56 -15.21
CA LEU A 55 1.72 -21.28 -16.19
C LEU A 55 1.51 -20.47 -17.47
N ALA A 56 1.18 -19.19 -17.34
CA ALA A 56 1.02 -18.29 -18.47
C ALA A 56 2.31 -18.18 -19.30
N SER A 57 3.48 -18.10 -18.62
CA SER A 57 4.78 -18.01 -19.30
C SER A 57 5.18 -19.29 -20.06
N GLN A 58 4.65 -20.44 -19.65
CA GLN A 58 4.86 -21.73 -20.30
C GLN A 58 3.85 -22.01 -21.43
N GLY A 59 2.92 -21.09 -21.69
CA GLY A 59 1.89 -21.24 -22.72
C GLY A 59 0.59 -21.89 -22.23
N TYR A 60 0.49 -22.29 -20.96
CA TYR A 60 -0.72 -22.86 -20.36
C TYR A 60 -1.73 -21.76 -19.97
N ARG A 61 -2.28 -21.06 -20.98
CA ARG A 61 -3.16 -19.89 -20.78
C ARG A 61 -4.43 -20.23 -20.01
N GLU A 62 -5.12 -21.30 -20.37
CA GLU A 62 -6.39 -21.65 -19.72
C GLU A 62 -6.21 -22.01 -18.23
N PRO A 63 -5.28 -22.90 -17.83
CA PRO A 63 -4.97 -23.14 -16.41
C PRO A 63 -4.52 -21.87 -15.66
N ALA A 64 -3.72 -21.01 -16.30
CA ALA A 64 -3.29 -19.75 -15.71
C ALA A 64 -4.45 -18.83 -15.36
N ARG A 65 -5.49 -18.78 -16.20
CA ARG A 65 -6.71 -17.98 -15.94
C ARG A 65 -7.48 -18.50 -14.76
N TYR A 66 -7.73 -19.81 -14.69
CA TYR A 66 -8.48 -20.39 -13.57
C TYR A 66 -7.72 -20.22 -12.24
N LEU A 67 -6.41 -20.44 -12.25
CA LEU A 67 -5.60 -20.22 -11.06
C LEU A 67 -5.52 -18.73 -10.68
N GLY A 68 -5.37 -17.85 -11.67
CA GLY A 68 -5.39 -16.40 -11.46
C GLY A 68 -6.72 -15.90 -10.91
N ALA A 69 -7.85 -16.45 -11.38
CA ALA A 69 -9.18 -16.14 -10.87
C ALA A 69 -9.31 -16.57 -9.40
N GLY A 70 -8.86 -17.78 -9.05
CA GLY A 70 -8.79 -18.23 -7.66
C GLY A 70 -7.89 -17.34 -6.79
N ALA A 71 -6.75 -16.89 -7.32
CA ALA A 71 -5.84 -15.98 -6.63
C ALA A 71 -6.50 -14.61 -6.33
N TRP A 72 -7.24 -14.06 -7.29
CA TRP A 72 -8.03 -12.83 -7.07
C TRP A 72 -9.08 -13.03 -5.97
N ILE A 73 -9.82 -14.13 -5.97
CA ILE A 73 -10.79 -14.42 -4.89
C ILE A 73 -10.09 -14.44 -3.53
N ALA A 74 -8.99 -15.19 -3.39
CA ALA A 74 -8.23 -15.28 -2.15
C ALA A 74 -7.70 -13.90 -1.69
N PHE A 75 -7.23 -13.09 -2.64
CA PHE A 75 -6.75 -11.73 -2.38
C PHE A 75 -7.87 -10.79 -1.90
N GLY A 76 -9.05 -10.87 -2.52
CA GLY A 76 -10.23 -10.13 -2.08
C GLY A 76 -10.68 -10.51 -0.66
N VAL A 77 -10.69 -11.82 -0.35
CA VAL A 77 -11.00 -12.31 0.99
C VAL A 77 -9.98 -11.78 2.01
N PHE A 78 -8.68 -11.83 1.69
CA PHE A 78 -7.63 -11.28 2.55
C PHE A 78 -7.91 -9.83 2.94
N TRP A 79 -8.19 -8.94 1.97
CA TRP A 79 -8.43 -7.54 2.26
C TRP A 79 -9.69 -7.30 3.11
N VAL A 80 -10.75 -8.10 2.91
CA VAL A 80 -11.94 -8.02 3.76
C VAL A 80 -11.64 -8.47 5.19
N THR A 81 -10.77 -9.47 5.39
CA THR A 81 -10.36 -9.85 6.76
C THR A 81 -9.59 -8.75 7.50
N MET A 82 -9.02 -7.77 6.79
CA MET A 82 -8.34 -6.61 7.38
C MET A 82 -9.29 -5.46 7.77
N VAL A 83 -10.56 -5.52 7.36
CA VAL A 83 -11.55 -4.46 7.62
C VAL A 83 -11.76 -4.19 9.12
N PRO A 84 -11.87 -5.20 10.02
CA PRO A 84 -12.00 -4.96 11.46
C PRO A 84 -10.81 -4.16 12.03
N TYR A 85 -9.59 -4.49 11.61
CA TYR A 85 -8.39 -3.75 12.01
C TYR A 85 -8.43 -2.29 11.53
N TYR A 86 -8.78 -2.07 10.25
CA TYR A 86 -8.84 -0.71 9.70
C TYR A 86 -9.93 0.16 10.33
N TYR A 87 -11.06 -0.45 10.68
CA TYR A 87 -12.17 0.24 11.34
C TYR A 87 -11.87 0.52 12.81
N GLY A 88 -11.44 -0.49 13.58
CA GLY A 88 -11.29 -0.39 15.03
C GLY A 88 -9.96 0.23 15.47
N GLU A 89 -8.85 -0.39 15.08
CA GLU A 89 -7.52 -0.04 15.61
C GLU A 89 -6.91 1.15 14.87
N ALA A 90 -6.91 1.07 13.54
CA ALA A 90 -6.37 2.14 12.69
C ALA A 90 -7.32 3.33 12.56
N GLN A 91 -8.63 3.14 12.80
CA GLN A 91 -9.70 4.14 12.66
C GLN A 91 -9.55 4.96 11.36
N SER A 92 -9.31 4.26 10.24
CA SER A 92 -9.04 4.86 8.93
C SER A 92 -10.20 4.60 7.97
N PRO A 93 -11.14 5.55 7.81
CA PRO A 93 -12.32 5.36 6.97
C PRO A 93 -11.98 4.94 5.54
N LEU A 94 -10.95 5.56 4.95
CA LEU A 94 -10.52 5.23 3.60
C LEU A 94 -10.01 3.78 3.48
N LYS A 95 -9.20 3.29 4.43
CA LYS A 95 -8.72 1.89 4.38
C LYS A 95 -9.85 0.89 4.62
N THR A 96 -10.79 1.22 5.52
CA THR A 96 -11.99 0.41 5.75
C THR A 96 -12.82 0.27 4.47
N ILE A 97 -13.10 1.38 3.77
CA ILE A 97 -13.85 1.38 2.51
C ILE A 97 -13.10 0.60 1.43
N LEU A 98 -11.80 0.85 1.25
CA LEU A 98 -11.00 0.14 0.25
C LEU A 98 -10.91 -1.37 0.55
N GLY A 99 -10.76 -1.76 1.81
CA GLY A 99 -10.77 -3.16 2.24
C GLY A 99 -12.10 -3.85 1.97
N LEU A 100 -13.23 -3.13 2.16
CA LEU A 100 -14.57 -3.63 1.83
C LEU A 100 -14.78 -3.77 0.31
N LEU A 101 -14.36 -2.77 -0.47
CA LEU A 101 -14.48 -2.76 -1.93
C LEU A 101 -13.53 -3.77 -2.60
N ALA A 102 -12.43 -4.15 -1.94
CA ALA A 102 -11.47 -5.09 -2.48
C ALA A 102 -12.11 -6.43 -2.86
N LEU A 103 -13.02 -6.98 -2.03
CA LEU A 103 -13.66 -8.26 -2.34
C LEU A 103 -14.50 -8.22 -3.62
N PRO A 104 -15.52 -7.36 -3.79
CA PRO A 104 -16.31 -7.33 -5.01
C PRO A 104 -15.45 -7.03 -6.25
N LEU A 105 -14.46 -6.13 -6.15
CA LEU A 105 -13.57 -5.83 -7.27
C LEU A 105 -12.69 -7.03 -7.65
N CYS A 106 -12.15 -7.75 -6.67
CA CYS A 106 -11.36 -8.95 -6.92
C CYS A 106 -12.22 -10.10 -7.45
N LEU A 107 -13.43 -10.29 -6.93
CA LEU A 107 -14.38 -11.28 -7.44
C LEU A 107 -14.73 -10.98 -8.91
N TYR A 108 -15.00 -9.72 -9.24
CA TYR A 108 -15.31 -9.32 -10.61
C TYR A 108 -14.11 -9.49 -11.54
N THR A 109 -12.91 -9.12 -11.10
CA THR A 109 -11.66 -9.36 -11.85
C THR A 109 -11.45 -10.86 -12.10
N GLY A 110 -11.65 -11.69 -11.07
CA GLY A 110 -11.56 -13.14 -11.18
C GLY A 110 -12.61 -13.72 -12.14
N TYR A 111 -13.84 -13.22 -12.09
CA TYR A 111 -14.90 -13.60 -13.03
C TYR A 111 -14.55 -13.25 -14.48
N LEU A 112 -14.09 -12.04 -14.75
CA LEU A 112 -13.69 -11.61 -16.09
C LEU A 112 -12.52 -12.44 -16.64
N LEU A 113 -11.53 -12.74 -15.78
CA LEU A 113 -10.40 -13.58 -16.15
C LEU A 113 -10.86 -15.03 -16.43
N TRP A 114 -11.76 -15.57 -15.62
CA TRP A 114 -12.39 -16.89 -15.83
C TRP A 114 -13.21 -16.92 -17.12
N ALA A 115 -13.92 -15.84 -17.45
CA ALA A 115 -14.73 -15.70 -18.65
C ALA A 115 -13.91 -15.48 -19.95
N GLY A 116 -12.58 -15.41 -19.85
CA GLY A 116 -11.68 -15.39 -21.00
C GLY A 116 -11.04 -14.04 -21.34
N ARG A 117 -11.12 -13.04 -20.45
CA ARG A 117 -10.39 -11.77 -20.63
C ARG A 117 -8.91 -11.92 -20.27
N ASP A 118 -8.14 -12.48 -21.20
CA ASP A 118 -6.71 -12.78 -21.03
C ASP A 118 -5.85 -11.54 -20.73
N SER A 119 -6.28 -10.35 -21.14
CA SER A 119 -5.55 -9.09 -20.89
C SER A 119 -5.37 -8.80 -19.39
N LEU A 120 -6.30 -9.24 -18.54
CA LEU A 120 -6.22 -9.11 -17.07
C LEU A 120 -5.05 -9.88 -16.45
N LEU A 121 -4.41 -10.80 -17.18
CA LEU A 121 -3.16 -11.44 -16.73
C LEU A 121 -2.05 -10.41 -16.47
N ILE A 122 -2.11 -9.21 -17.08
CA ILE A 122 -1.16 -8.13 -16.79
C ILE A 122 -1.34 -7.60 -15.36
N LEU A 123 -2.59 -7.51 -14.86
CA LEU A 123 -2.89 -7.12 -13.48
C LEU A 123 -2.47 -8.22 -12.52
N THR A 124 -2.77 -9.49 -12.84
CA THR A 124 -2.27 -10.66 -12.09
C THR A 124 -0.74 -10.62 -11.96
N LYS A 125 -0.03 -10.33 -13.06
CA LYS A 125 1.42 -10.19 -13.05
C LYS A 125 1.89 -9.01 -12.18
N ALA A 126 1.21 -7.87 -12.24
CA ALA A 126 1.54 -6.71 -11.41
C ALA A 126 1.40 -7.00 -9.91
N VAL A 127 0.31 -7.65 -9.50
CA VAL A 127 0.09 -8.05 -8.10
C VAL A 127 1.09 -9.12 -7.66
N ALA A 128 1.41 -10.09 -8.52
CA ALA A 128 2.44 -11.09 -8.25
C ALA A 128 3.81 -10.43 -7.99
N CYS A 129 4.23 -9.50 -8.87
CA CYS A 129 5.49 -8.77 -8.72
C CYS A 129 5.47 -7.82 -7.50
N MET A 130 4.34 -7.20 -7.18
CA MET A 130 4.18 -6.43 -5.94
C MET A 130 4.42 -7.31 -4.72
N GLY A 131 3.82 -8.51 -4.68
CA GLY A 131 4.02 -9.48 -3.62
C GLY A 131 5.47 -9.92 -3.47
N LEU A 132 6.19 -10.13 -4.59
CA LEU A 132 7.63 -10.43 -4.58
C LEU A 132 8.50 -9.31 -4.00
N ILE A 133 8.04 -8.06 -4.04
CA ILE A 133 8.76 -6.94 -3.42
C ILE A 133 8.38 -6.82 -1.94
N TYR A 134 7.08 -6.87 -1.63
CA TYR A 134 6.58 -6.60 -0.29
C TYR A 134 6.86 -7.74 0.69
N LEU A 135 6.59 -8.99 0.31
CA LEU A 135 6.64 -10.13 1.22
C LEU A 135 8.03 -10.39 1.80
N PRO A 136 9.14 -10.33 1.04
CA PRO A 136 10.47 -10.49 1.64
C PRO A 136 10.80 -9.41 2.68
N VAL A 137 10.35 -8.17 2.46
CA VAL A 137 10.52 -7.09 3.45
C VAL A 137 9.69 -7.37 4.70
N GLU A 138 8.51 -7.94 4.54
CA GLU A 138 7.64 -8.30 5.66
C GLU A 138 8.14 -9.54 6.42
N THR A 139 8.80 -10.51 5.81
CA THR A 139 9.13 -11.76 6.50
C THR A 139 10.58 -11.90 6.89
N ILE A 140 11.51 -11.21 6.23
CA ILE A 140 12.93 -11.27 6.59
C ILE A 140 13.21 -10.26 7.71
N PRO A 141 13.50 -10.71 8.95
CA PRO A 141 13.58 -9.80 10.10
C PRO A 141 14.62 -8.70 9.92
N PHE A 142 15.81 -9.05 9.41
CA PHE A 142 16.87 -8.08 9.15
C PHE A 142 16.44 -6.97 8.18
N VAL A 143 15.72 -7.31 7.10
CA VAL A 143 15.25 -6.34 6.11
C VAL A 143 14.16 -5.45 6.72
N LYS A 144 13.23 -6.04 7.47
CA LYS A 144 12.19 -5.32 8.20
C LYS A 144 12.77 -4.32 9.20
N THR A 145 13.66 -4.78 10.08
CA THR A 145 14.34 -3.95 11.08
C THR A 145 15.08 -2.81 10.41
N TRP A 146 15.90 -3.13 9.41
CA TRP A 146 16.68 -2.13 8.68
C TRP A 146 15.77 -1.05 8.08
N LEU A 147 14.67 -1.43 7.45
CA LEU A 147 13.77 -0.47 6.80
C LEU A 147 13.04 0.42 7.81
N ILE A 148 12.53 -0.16 8.90
CA ILE A 148 11.82 0.57 9.96
C ILE A 148 12.76 1.55 10.65
N GLU A 149 13.93 1.08 11.11
CA GLU A 149 14.87 1.89 11.89
C GLU A 149 15.54 2.96 11.01
N THR A 150 15.86 2.65 9.75
CA THR A 150 16.37 3.66 8.79
C THR A 150 15.34 4.75 8.55
N THR A 151 14.07 4.37 8.34
CA THR A 151 12.98 5.35 8.18
C THR A 151 12.83 6.20 9.44
N ALA A 152 12.92 5.60 10.62
CA ALA A 152 12.82 6.30 11.89
C ALA A 152 13.97 7.28 12.09
N ALA A 153 15.21 6.87 11.83
CA ALA A 153 16.39 7.73 11.93
C ALA A 153 16.31 8.93 10.98
N GLN A 154 15.89 8.71 9.72
CA GLN A 154 15.74 9.80 8.76
C GLN A 154 14.57 10.74 9.09
N THR A 155 13.48 10.19 9.63
CA THR A 155 12.36 10.99 10.12
C THR A 155 12.79 11.83 11.33
N HIS A 156 13.52 11.23 12.27
CA HIS A 156 14.09 11.91 13.44
C HIS A 156 15.00 13.07 13.01
N PHE A 157 15.93 12.82 12.09
CA PHE A 157 16.77 13.87 11.49
C PHE A 157 15.92 15.00 10.87
N GLY A 158 14.85 14.66 10.16
CA GLY A 158 13.91 15.64 9.61
C GLY A 158 13.22 16.51 10.68
N MET A 159 12.96 15.96 11.86
CA MET A 159 12.43 16.72 13.01
C MET A 159 13.49 17.66 13.59
N GLU A 160 14.74 17.21 13.69
CA GLU A 160 15.86 18.03 14.19
C GLU A 160 16.11 19.25 13.31
N LEU A 161 16.01 19.09 11.98
CA LEU A 161 16.09 20.21 11.04
C LEU A 161 15.01 21.28 11.29
N LEU A 162 13.88 20.90 11.88
CA LEU A 162 12.79 21.81 12.24
C LEU A 162 12.90 22.33 13.68
N GLY A 163 14.01 22.05 14.37
CA GLY A 163 14.27 22.51 15.74
C GLY A 163 13.69 21.62 16.84
N TYR A 164 13.20 20.42 16.49
CA TYR A 164 12.69 19.44 17.45
C TYR A 164 13.68 18.29 17.62
N SER A 165 14.13 18.01 18.85
CA SER A 165 15.07 16.91 19.14
C SER A 165 14.44 15.88 20.08
N PRO A 166 13.40 15.14 19.65
CA PRO A 166 12.93 14.01 20.45
C PRO A 166 14.05 12.97 20.60
N GLY A 167 14.05 12.19 21.68
CA GLY A 167 14.91 10.99 21.71
C GLY A 167 14.49 10.00 20.63
N LEU A 168 15.41 9.16 20.15
CA LEU A 168 15.08 8.00 19.31
C LEU A 168 15.31 6.73 20.14
N ILE A 169 14.22 6.08 20.55
CA ILE A 169 14.24 4.97 21.52
C ILE A 169 13.46 3.77 21.01
N GLU A 170 13.56 2.65 21.72
CA GLU A 170 12.79 1.44 21.42
C GLU A 170 11.28 1.67 21.62
N GLY A 171 10.49 1.28 20.62
CA GLY A 171 9.04 1.30 20.65
C GLY A 171 8.44 0.01 21.20
N SER A 172 7.13 0.01 21.45
CA SER A 172 6.41 -1.21 21.87
C SER A 172 6.40 -2.31 20.80
N ASN A 173 6.80 -1.97 19.57
CA ASN A 173 6.96 -2.89 18.45
C ASN A 173 8.36 -3.57 18.43
N GLY A 174 9.25 -3.27 19.38
CA GLY A 174 10.57 -3.91 19.51
C GLY A 174 11.64 -3.37 18.54
N TYR A 175 11.43 -2.19 17.95
CA TYR A 175 12.39 -1.53 17.07
C TYR A 175 12.79 -0.18 17.66
N VAL A 176 14.02 0.29 17.37
CA VAL A 176 14.47 1.64 17.73
C VAL A 176 13.83 2.66 16.79
N SER A 177 12.54 2.89 16.99
CA SER A 177 11.70 3.65 16.06
C SER A 177 10.73 4.62 16.70
N LYS A 178 10.79 4.80 18.03
CA LYS A 178 9.91 5.70 18.80
C LYS A 178 10.55 7.06 19.02
N PHE A 179 9.79 8.12 18.76
CA PHE A 179 10.19 9.50 19.05
C PHE A 179 9.85 9.85 20.51
N GLY A 180 10.84 9.78 21.39
CA GLY A 180 10.72 10.01 22.83
C GLY A 180 10.64 11.49 23.18
N PHE A 181 9.49 12.12 22.92
CA PHE A 181 9.16 13.43 23.51
C PHE A 181 8.83 13.29 25.00
N ASP A 182 9.11 14.33 25.80
CA ASP A 182 8.65 14.41 27.19
C ASP A 182 7.12 14.57 27.22
N PRO A 183 6.37 13.64 27.85
CA PRO A 183 4.92 13.76 27.98
C PRO A 183 4.45 15.03 28.70
N ASN A 184 5.28 15.61 29.58
CA ASN A 184 4.94 16.82 30.31
C ASN A 184 5.14 18.10 29.48
N GLU A 185 5.93 18.03 28.43
CA GLU A 185 6.21 19.16 27.54
C GLU A 185 5.34 19.15 26.27
N THR A 186 4.53 18.10 26.08
CA THR A 186 3.71 17.91 24.88
C THR A 186 2.21 18.00 25.20
N VAL A 187 1.44 18.55 24.26
CA VAL A 187 0.00 18.83 24.44
C VAL A 187 -0.80 17.55 24.67
N THR A 188 -0.47 16.48 23.96
CA THR A 188 -1.24 15.22 24.04
C THR A 188 -0.65 14.21 25.02
N GLY A 189 0.57 14.44 25.52
CA GLY A 189 1.33 13.46 26.29
C GLY A 189 1.65 12.16 25.53
N ARG A 190 1.44 12.12 24.20
CA ARG A 190 1.63 10.94 23.37
C ARG A 190 2.85 11.07 22.47
N THR A 191 3.46 9.93 22.22
CA THR A 191 4.55 9.76 21.25
C THR A 191 4.17 8.72 20.21
N THR A 192 4.79 8.78 19.05
CA THR A 192 4.58 7.84 17.94
C THR A 192 5.86 7.08 17.63
N TYR A 193 5.72 5.91 17.03
CA TYR A 193 6.83 5.13 16.50
C TYR A 193 6.59 4.72 15.05
N ILE A 194 7.69 4.52 14.30
CA ILE A 194 7.62 4.05 12.93
C ILE A 194 7.42 2.53 12.92
N VAL A 195 6.54 2.11 12.03
CA VAL A 195 6.13 0.72 11.79
C VAL A 195 6.32 0.42 10.30
N LEU A 196 6.25 -0.85 9.89
CA LEU A 196 6.51 -1.22 8.49
C LEU A 196 5.61 -0.45 7.51
N ALA A 197 4.33 -0.25 7.83
CA ALA A 197 3.39 0.50 7.00
C ALA A 197 3.77 1.98 6.82
N CYS A 198 4.56 2.56 7.74
CA CYS A 198 5.05 3.93 7.67
C CYS A 198 6.37 4.07 6.89
N THR A 199 6.94 3.00 6.35
CA THR A 199 8.17 3.04 5.54
C THR A 199 7.92 3.43 4.07
N GLY A 200 6.65 3.45 3.64
CA GLY A 200 6.29 3.66 2.25
C GLY A 200 6.46 2.42 1.35
N ILE A 201 6.89 1.28 1.91
CA ILE A 201 7.13 0.04 1.14
C ILE A 201 5.91 -0.43 0.35
N GLY A 202 4.69 -0.23 0.88
CA GLY A 202 3.46 -0.61 0.18
C GLY A 202 3.32 0.09 -1.17
N SER A 203 3.51 1.42 -1.20
CA SER A 203 3.46 2.20 -2.45
C SER A 203 4.63 1.86 -3.38
N MET A 204 5.83 1.64 -2.85
CA MET A 204 6.99 1.21 -3.64
C MET A 204 6.77 -0.15 -4.30
N ALA A 205 6.16 -1.09 -3.57
CA ALA A 205 5.81 -2.41 -4.10
C ALA A 205 4.73 -2.34 -5.18
N ILE A 206 3.71 -1.48 -5.01
CA ILE A 206 2.67 -1.28 -6.03
C ILE A 206 3.29 -0.78 -7.34
N PHE A 207 4.07 0.31 -7.30
CA PHE A 207 4.72 0.84 -8.50
C PHE A 207 5.78 -0.12 -9.06
N GLY A 208 6.55 -0.76 -8.20
CA GLY A 208 7.54 -1.77 -8.61
C GLY A 208 6.89 -2.95 -9.32
N GLY A 209 5.77 -3.45 -8.80
CA GLY A 209 4.99 -4.52 -9.41
C GLY A 209 4.45 -4.11 -10.79
N LEU A 210 3.88 -2.92 -10.88
CA LEU A 210 3.35 -2.35 -12.13
C LEU A 210 4.44 -2.19 -13.21
N ILE A 211 5.59 -1.62 -12.85
CA ILE A 211 6.75 -1.43 -13.73
C ILE A 211 7.35 -2.78 -14.15
N ALA A 212 7.39 -3.76 -13.25
CA ALA A 212 7.88 -5.10 -13.55
C ALA A 212 6.94 -5.84 -14.54
N ALA A 213 5.62 -5.64 -14.41
CA ALA A 213 4.62 -6.33 -15.20
C ALA A 213 4.65 -6.00 -16.69
N VAL A 214 4.86 -4.74 -17.05
CA VAL A 214 4.81 -4.29 -18.44
C VAL A 214 6.02 -4.76 -19.25
N THR A 215 5.90 -4.91 -20.56
CA THR A 215 7.04 -5.25 -21.44
C THR A 215 7.68 -3.97 -21.97
N ALA A 216 8.92 -3.68 -21.57
CA ALA A 216 9.66 -2.49 -21.97
C ALA A 216 11.18 -2.69 -21.74
N PRO A 217 12.06 -1.91 -22.40
CA PRO A 217 13.50 -1.99 -22.19
C PRO A 217 13.90 -1.79 -20.71
N LEU A 218 14.81 -2.63 -20.21
CA LEU A 218 15.20 -2.64 -18.79
C LEU A 218 15.69 -1.27 -18.30
N LYS A 219 16.43 -0.52 -19.14
CA LYS A 219 16.90 0.83 -18.81
C LYS A 219 15.75 1.77 -18.43
N ARG A 220 14.65 1.75 -19.18
CA ARG A 220 13.47 2.58 -18.92
C ARG A 220 12.74 2.13 -17.65
N LYS A 221 12.62 0.82 -17.44
CA LYS A 221 12.04 0.25 -16.21
C LYS A 221 12.82 0.66 -14.95
N VAL A 222 14.15 0.50 -14.97
CA VAL A 222 15.01 0.87 -13.83
C VAL A 222 14.94 2.37 -13.57
N THR A 223 14.93 3.19 -14.62
CA THR A 223 14.79 4.65 -14.48
C THR A 223 13.45 5.02 -13.84
N ALA A 224 12.35 4.46 -14.35
CA ALA A 224 11.01 4.66 -13.80
C ALA A 224 10.90 4.18 -12.34
N PHE A 225 11.47 3.02 -12.04
CA PHE A 225 11.46 2.44 -10.70
C PHE A 225 12.25 3.28 -9.71
N ALA A 226 13.49 3.66 -10.05
CA ALA A 226 14.32 4.49 -9.19
C ALA A 226 13.68 5.85 -8.91
N LEU A 227 13.07 6.48 -9.93
CA LEU A 227 12.35 7.73 -9.77
C LEU A 227 11.12 7.57 -8.87
N ALA A 228 10.28 6.56 -9.11
CA ALA A 228 9.09 6.31 -8.29
C ALA A 228 9.46 6.04 -6.84
N VAL A 229 10.41 5.13 -6.59
CA VAL A 229 10.86 4.78 -5.23
C VAL A 229 11.48 5.99 -4.53
N GLY A 230 12.33 6.77 -5.21
CA GLY A 230 12.95 7.96 -4.63
C GLY A 230 11.93 9.03 -4.22
N VAL A 231 10.94 9.31 -5.08
CA VAL A 231 9.87 10.27 -4.78
C VAL A 231 8.99 9.76 -3.64
N ILE A 232 8.59 8.49 -3.66
CA ILE A 232 7.78 7.89 -2.59
C ILE A 232 8.53 7.94 -1.26
N TRP A 233 9.82 7.58 -1.25
CA TRP A 233 10.66 7.60 -0.05
C TRP A 233 10.69 9.00 0.56
N PHE A 234 11.00 10.01 -0.27
CA PHE A 234 11.07 11.39 0.17
C PHE A 234 9.74 11.91 0.73
N LEU A 235 8.64 11.73 -0.01
CA LEU A 235 7.31 12.17 0.43
C LEU A 235 6.85 11.43 1.69
N ASN A 236 7.23 10.16 1.85
CA ASN A 236 6.95 9.38 3.04
C ASN A 236 7.70 9.91 4.27
N LEU A 237 8.96 10.35 4.13
CA LEU A 237 9.70 11.02 5.21
C LEU A 237 9.00 12.32 5.63
N VAL A 238 8.63 13.18 4.67
CA VAL A 238 7.89 14.42 4.96
C VAL A 238 6.61 14.12 5.73
N ARG A 239 5.87 13.09 5.28
CA ARG A 239 4.64 12.63 5.93
C ARG A 239 4.87 12.12 7.35
N ASN A 240 5.95 11.39 7.60
CA ASN A 240 6.27 10.88 8.94
C ASN A 240 6.74 12.00 9.88
N VAL A 241 7.52 12.96 9.39
CA VAL A 241 7.92 14.15 10.17
C VAL A 241 6.67 14.94 10.56
N PHE A 242 5.78 15.20 9.60
CA PHE A 242 4.52 15.89 9.83
C PHE A 242 3.68 15.20 10.92
N ILE A 243 3.43 13.89 10.80
CA ILE A 243 2.61 13.14 11.78
C ILE A 243 3.29 13.08 13.15
N GLY A 244 4.60 12.82 13.17
CA GLY A 244 5.35 12.67 14.41
C GLY A 244 5.52 13.97 15.20
N LEU A 245 5.38 15.14 14.55
CA LEU A 245 5.28 16.43 15.23
C LEU A 245 3.83 16.80 15.56
N ALA A 246 2.89 16.62 14.62
CA ALA A 246 1.49 16.99 14.83
C ALA A 246 0.84 16.23 15.99
N SER A 247 1.21 14.96 16.19
CA SER A 247 0.67 14.11 17.24
C SER A 247 0.99 14.62 18.66
N PRO A 248 2.26 14.73 19.10
CA PRO A 248 2.61 15.22 20.44
C PRO A 248 2.17 16.68 20.66
N TRP A 249 2.40 17.56 19.68
CA TRP A 249 2.13 19.00 19.82
C TRP A 249 0.65 19.38 19.62
N GLY A 250 -0.21 18.41 19.35
CA GLY A 250 -1.66 18.64 19.35
C GLY A 250 -2.14 19.63 18.30
N TRP A 251 -1.54 19.65 17.10
CA TRP A 251 -1.92 20.60 16.03
C TRP A 251 -3.41 20.55 15.67
N PHE A 252 -4.08 19.42 15.92
CA PHE A 252 -5.50 19.24 15.70
C PHE A 252 -6.28 18.93 17.01
N GLN A 253 -5.89 19.53 18.13
CA GLN A 253 -6.55 19.39 19.44
C GLN A 253 -7.56 20.52 19.75
N GLN A 254 -8.24 21.07 18.74
CA GLN A 254 -9.27 22.07 18.96
C GLN A 254 -10.52 21.41 19.57
N ASP A 255 -11.14 22.01 20.58
CA ASP A 255 -12.25 21.42 21.36
C ASP A 255 -13.40 20.88 20.50
N TRP A 256 -13.80 21.62 19.47
CA TRP A 256 -14.88 21.19 18.57
C TRP A 256 -14.51 19.94 17.78
N LEU A 257 -13.24 19.82 17.35
CA LEU A 257 -12.74 18.70 16.57
C LEU A 257 -12.55 17.47 17.45
N VAL A 258 -12.01 17.66 18.66
CA VAL A 258 -11.88 16.59 19.67
C VAL A 258 -13.26 16.08 20.06
N SER A 259 -14.22 16.96 20.34
CA SER A 259 -15.60 16.61 20.65
C SER A 259 -16.26 15.84 19.50
N PHE A 260 -16.10 16.30 18.26
CA PHE A 260 -16.61 15.60 17.08
C PHE A 260 -16.01 14.19 16.95
N MET A 261 -14.69 14.07 17.02
CA MET A 261 -13.97 12.81 16.83
C MET A 261 -14.24 11.81 17.97
N THR A 262 -14.33 12.27 19.20
CA THR A 262 -14.64 11.40 20.36
C THR A 262 -16.10 10.94 20.32
N THR A 263 -17.04 11.85 20.04
CA THR A 263 -18.48 11.57 20.07
C THR A 263 -18.93 10.69 18.90
N TYR A 264 -18.51 11.03 17.67
CA TYR A 264 -19.04 10.37 16.47
C TYR A 264 -18.13 9.26 15.94
N MET A 265 -16.81 9.37 16.14
CA MET A 265 -15.83 8.41 15.61
C MET A 265 -15.27 7.48 16.69
N GLY A 266 -15.69 7.63 17.96
CA GLY A 266 -15.18 6.83 19.08
C GLY A 266 -13.67 6.99 19.31
N ALA A 267 -13.10 8.11 18.89
CA ALA A 267 -11.67 8.36 19.07
C ALA A 267 -11.33 8.65 20.53
N GLU A 268 -10.16 8.21 20.98
CA GLU A 268 -9.58 8.70 22.23
C GLU A 268 -9.13 10.15 22.04
N ALA A 269 -9.45 11.05 22.98
CA ALA A 269 -9.13 12.48 22.87
C ALA A 269 -7.64 12.75 22.59
N SER A 270 -6.76 12.02 23.28
CA SER A 270 -5.30 12.12 23.12
C SER A 270 -4.82 11.68 21.72
N ARG A 271 -5.60 10.86 20.99
CA ARG A 271 -5.27 10.36 19.64
C ARG A 271 -5.80 11.24 18.51
N VAL A 272 -6.66 12.22 18.80
CA VAL A 272 -7.33 13.03 17.75
C VAL A 272 -6.31 13.68 16.81
N SER A 273 -5.27 14.32 17.34
CA SER A 273 -4.25 14.96 16.52
C SER A 273 -3.53 13.99 15.58
N PHE A 274 -3.19 12.79 16.09
CA PHE A 274 -2.60 11.73 15.27
C PHE A 274 -3.57 11.27 14.17
N LEU A 275 -4.83 11.01 14.51
CA LEU A 275 -5.82 10.50 13.55
C LEU A 275 -6.06 11.51 12.42
N VAL A 276 -6.21 12.79 12.75
CA VAL A 276 -6.39 13.87 11.76
C VAL A 276 -5.17 14.00 10.86
N ALA A 277 -3.97 14.06 11.45
CA ALA A 277 -2.72 14.15 10.69
C ALA A 277 -2.51 12.92 9.78
N HIS A 278 -2.73 11.71 10.30
CA HIS A 278 -2.43 10.46 9.62
C HIS A 278 -3.51 10.04 8.60
N ASN A 279 -4.77 9.95 9.02
CA ASN A 279 -5.85 9.33 8.25
C ASN A 279 -6.59 10.31 7.34
N TYR A 280 -6.60 11.60 7.66
CA TYR A 280 -7.36 12.60 6.91
C TYR A 280 -6.47 13.50 6.05
N ILE A 281 -5.37 14.00 6.61
CA ILE A 281 -4.47 14.91 5.88
C ILE A 281 -3.45 14.11 5.06
N ALA A 282 -2.54 13.40 5.74
CA ALA A 282 -1.45 12.71 5.08
C ALA A 282 -1.92 11.63 4.10
N GLN A 283 -2.95 10.86 4.49
CA GLN A 283 -3.49 9.80 3.66
C GLN A 283 -4.27 10.35 2.43
N SER A 284 -4.94 11.49 2.52
CA SER A 284 -5.55 12.12 1.33
C SER A 284 -4.50 12.73 0.42
N LEU A 285 -3.48 13.39 0.97
CA LEU A 285 -2.36 13.91 0.20
C LEU A 285 -1.56 12.80 -0.49
N SER A 286 -1.49 11.60 0.09
CA SER A 286 -0.82 10.47 -0.56
C SER A 286 -1.55 10.03 -1.83
N ILE A 287 -2.88 10.14 -1.92
CA ILE A 287 -3.62 9.87 -3.16
C ILE A 287 -3.17 10.84 -4.26
N VAL A 288 -3.10 12.13 -3.95
CA VAL A 288 -2.63 13.17 -4.88
C VAL A 288 -1.18 12.88 -5.31
N ALA A 289 -0.31 12.51 -4.37
CA ALA A 289 1.06 12.12 -4.66
C ALA A 289 1.13 10.89 -5.57
N LEU A 290 0.31 9.86 -5.34
CA LEU A 290 0.26 8.66 -6.18
C LEU A 290 -0.16 9.00 -7.60
N VAL A 291 -1.14 9.89 -7.81
CA VAL A 291 -1.51 10.39 -9.14
C VAL A 291 -0.33 11.10 -9.81
N GLY A 292 0.37 11.97 -9.07
CA GLY A 292 1.57 12.65 -9.56
C GLY A 292 2.69 11.68 -9.94
N ILE A 293 2.96 10.66 -9.12
CA ILE A 293 3.95 9.63 -9.42
C ILE A 293 3.52 8.82 -10.65
N THR A 294 2.26 8.42 -10.76
CA THR A 294 1.73 7.73 -11.95
C THR A 294 1.99 8.55 -13.21
N TYR A 295 1.69 9.85 -13.18
CA TYR A 295 1.97 10.74 -14.31
C TYR A 295 3.47 10.79 -14.67
N LEU A 296 4.36 10.92 -13.68
CA LEU A 296 5.81 10.90 -13.90
C LEU A 296 6.28 9.58 -14.50
N VAL A 297 5.75 8.46 -14.00
CA VAL A 297 6.11 7.13 -14.48
C VAL A 297 5.60 6.91 -15.91
N VAL A 298 4.37 7.32 -16.24
CA VAL A 298 3.80 7.23 -17.60
C VAL A 298 4.66 7.99 -18.61
N LYS A 299 5.25 9.14 -18.25
CA LYS A 299 6.18 9.85 -19.15
C LYS A 299 7.43 9.06 -19.51
N ILE A 300 7.90 8.18 -18.63
CA ILE A 300 9.11 7.38 -18.82
C ILE A 300 8.75 6.00 -19.42
N LEU A 301 7.60 5.46 -18.99
CA LEU A 301 7.13 4.10 -19.22
C LEU A 301 5.62 4.10 -19.57
N PRO A 302 5.22 4.63 -20.74
CA PRO A 302 3.82 4.67 -21.17
C PRO A 302 3.15 3.28 -21.24
N GLU A 303 3.91 2.18 -21.31
CA GLU A 303 3.38 0.81 -21.28
C GLU A 303 2.57 0.49 -20.01
N ILE A 304 2.68 1.31 -18.96
CA ILE A 304 1.84 1.26 -17.75
C ILE A 304 0.39 1.65 -18.00
N LEU A 305 0.08 2.34 -19.10
CA LEU A 305 -1.30 2.66 -19.44
C LEU A 305 -2.14 1.39 -19.66
N ARG A 306 -1.55 0.30 -20.20
CA ARG A 306 -2.26 -0.98 -20.39
C ARG A 306 -2.84 -1.58 -19.09
N PRO A 307 -2.05 -1.84 -18.03
CA PRO A 307 -2.63 -2.29 -16.77
C PRO A 307 -3.58 -1.25 -16.15
N LEU A 308 -3.39 0.05 -16.40
CA LEU A 308 -4.32 1.08 -15.93
C LEU A 308 -5.68 1.02 -16.64
N GLU A 309 -5.70 0.82 -17.96
CA GLU A 309 -6.90 0.62 -18.78
C GLU A 309 -7.69 -0.60 -18.29
N GLU A 310 -7.02 -1.71 -18.03
CA GLU A 310 -7.64 -2.91 -17.46
C GLU A 310 -8.23 -2.67 -16.07
N ALA A 311 -7.52 -1.91 -15.22
CA ALA A 311 -8.06 -1.54 -13.91
C ALA A 311 -9.30 -0.63 -14.03
N LEU A 312 -9.29 0.32 -14.98
CA LEU A 312 -10.45 1.17 -15.26
C LEU A 312 -11.62 0.37 -15.83
N PHE A 313 -11.37 -0.60 -16.71
CA PHE A 313 -12.39 -1.51 -17.21
C PHE A 313 -13.06 -2.27 -16.06
N VAL A 314 -12.30 -2.83 -15.12
CA VAL A 314 -12.84 -3.50 -13.92
C VAL A 314 -13.72 -2.56 -13.09
N LEU A 315 -13.36 -1.27 -13.00
CA LEU A 315 -14.10 -0.29 -12.19
C LEU A 315 -15.38 0.22 -12.86
N THR A 316 -15.43 0.27 -14.19
CA THR A 316 -16.45 1.02 -14.94
C THR A 316 -17.26 0.16 -15.92
N GLY A 317 -16.72 -0.99 -16.33
CA GLY A 317 -17.26 -1.81 -17.40
C GLY A 317 -17.07 -1.21 -18.81
N THR A 318 -16.33 -0.11 -18.96
CA THR A 318 -16.08 0.54 -20.24
C THR A 318 -14.62 0.41 -20.66
N GLU A 319 -14.38 0.21 -21.96
CA GLU A 319 -13.03 0.20 -22.53
C GLU A 319 -12.48 1.63 -22.62
N TYR A 320 -11.18 1.79 -22.35
CA TYR A 320 -10.46 3.05 -22.44
C TYR A 320 -9.21 2.88 -23.30
N ASP A 321 -8.94 3.85 -24.16
CA ASP A 321 -7.64 4.01 -24.81
C ASP A 321 -6.93 5.23 -24.20
N LEU A 322 -6.13 4.98 -23.17
CA LEU A 322 -5.39 6.04 -22.49
C LEU A 322 -4.16 6.46 -23.30
N PHE A 323 -3.66 5.59 -24.19
CA PHE A 323 -2.57 5.95 -25.08
C PHE A 323 -2.98 7.05 -26.05
N GLU A 324 -4.14 6.92 -26.67
CA GLU A 324 -4.70 7.93 -27.56
C GLU A 324 -5.05 9.20 -26.78
N ALA A 325 -5.73 9.07 -25.64
CA ALA A 325 -6.14 10.21 -24.82
C ALA A 325 -4.97 11.03 -24.25
N LEU A 326 -3.81 10.40 -24.02
CA LEU A 326 -2.61 11.06 -23.48
C LEU A 326 -1.53 11.30 -24.54
N ALA A 327 -1.79 10.95 -25.81
CA ALA A 327 -0.88 11.26 -26.90
C ALA A 327 -0.81 12.78 -27.11
N PRO A 328 0.39 13.36 -27.32
CA PRO A 328 0.51 14.74 -27.75
C PRO A 328 -0.26 14.96 -29.05
N GLU A 329 -1.06 16.04 -29.12
CA GLU A 329 -1.78 16.43 -30.35
C GLU A 329 -0.82 16.42 -31.55
N GLY A 330 -1.10 15.58 -32.55
CA GLY A 330 -0.30 15.45 -33.77
C GLY A 330 0.57 14.19 -33.88
N THR A 331 0.49 13.24 -32.93
CA THR A 331 1.09 11.91 -33.12
C THR A 331 0.20 11.10 -34.08
N PRO A 332 0.65 10.69 -35.28
CA PRO A 332 -0.18 9.89 -36.18
C PRO A 332 -0.54 8.57 -35.49
N ALA A 333 -1.83 8.21 -35.54
CA ALA A 333 -2.35 6.95 -35.03
C ALA A 333 -1.47 5.80 -35.55
N ARG A 334 -0.94 4.99 -34.62
CA ARG A 334 -0.13 3.84 -34.98
C ARG A 334 -1.08 2.77 -35.54
N THR A 335 -1.26 2.76 -36.85
CA THR A 335 -1.94 1.66 -37.54
C THR A 335 -1.06 0.41 -37.42
N ASP A 336 -1.48 -0.50 -36.55
CA ASP A 336 -1.03 -1.87 -36.51
C ASP A 336 -1.58 -2.60 -37.74
N GLY A 337 -0.84 -2.51 -38.85
CA GLY A 337 -1.20 -3.18 -40.08
C GLY A 337 -1.31 -4.70 -39.90
N GLY A 338 -2.48 -5.23 -40.24
CA GLY A 338 -2.67 -6.59 -40.76
C GLY A 338 -4.15 -6.99 -40.84
N PRO A 339 -4.54 -7.95 -41.69
CA PRO A 339 -3.90 -8.48 -42.90
C PRO A 339 -4.88 -8.53 -44.12
N ASP A 340 -4.39 -9.10 -45.23
CA ASP A 340 -5.13 -9.69 -46.37
C ASP A 340 -5.34 -8.87 -47.66
N GLY A 341 -4.90 -9.49 -48.77
CA GLY A 341 -5.41 -9.17 -50.10
C GLY A 341 -4.45 -9.27 -51.28
N GLU A 342 -3.46 -10.18 -51.30
CA GLU A 342 -2.72 -10.46 -52.53
C GLU A 342 -3.63 -11.26 -53.47
N GLN A 343 -4.41 -10.52 -54.27
CA GLN A 343 -5.23 -11.03 -55.36
C GLN A 343 -4.34 -11.71 -56.39
N ALA A 344 -4.66 -12.98 -56.63
CA ALA A 344 -4.19 -13.75 -57.77
C ALA A 344 -4.50 -13.02 -59.08
N ASP A 345 -3.46 -12.65 -59.83
CA ASP A 345 -3.56 -12.23 -61.22
C ASP A 345 -3.37 -13.46 -62.11
N HIS A 346 -4.50 -14.02 -62.56
CA HIS A 346 -4.55 -14.96 -63.67
C HIS A 346 -4.99 -14.17 -64.91
N ASP A 347 -4.20 -14.32 -65.98
CA ASP A 347 -4.45 -13.94 -67.37
C ASP A 347 -4.32 -12.46 -67.77
N ARG A 348 -3.22 -12.17 -68.48
CA ARG A 348 -3.22 -11.39 -69.73
C ARG A 348 -1.98 -11.67 -70.59
N ASP A 349 -2.21 -12.41 -71.66
CA ASP A 349 -1.60 -12.32 -73.01
C ASP A 349 -0.29 -11.50 -73.18
N ARG A 350 0.83 -12.20 -73.43
CA ARG A 350 1.62 -12.19 -74.69
C ARG A 350 2.99 -12.83 -74.55
#